data_AF-A0A1L9PPB8-F1
#
_entry.id   AF-A0A1L9PPB8-F1
#
_cell.length_a   1.000
_cell.length_b   1.000
_cell.length_c   1.000
_cell.angle_alpha   90.00
_cell.angle_beta   90.00
_cell.angle_gamma   90.00
#
_symmetry.space_group_name_H-M   'P 1'
#
loop_
_entity.id
_entity.type
_entity.pdbx_description
1 polymer ?
#
loop_
_entity_poly.entity_id
_entity_poly.type
_entity_poly.pdbx_seq_one_letter_code
_entity_poly.pdbx_strand_id
1 'polypeptide(L)'
;MASKTNKIWPDRHSQLPKLYEKTSGPYDAPDGNLYVGFGEVSEKGYAPDGSMYFRVRPILDAEHVFHDAVTGEPMPKEYYPTPAPEERPERSKYSRKGRDNGLPKPGDEAFGAYIAPDLMQYHGVGQVLEVRGGPDYSLIYVQPIPGKHGDEYQFIEPWFQRPMDEKNIPSAPYPFDDPQTLERGKKTDHRGRPFPCDAKLGTEDLGSYIAPNGQWYCGIGRVIKTGLNIVGDFYTYVEPIPGKQGGEYDFFHLFTDDWMPQDQLPSNPRNDLTPEVEEDAKLVAPAKLYLGIGNVIEVGTDEKGHIHVCMERASDRRIEDAPGEGHVYLNVEPLESDIGGPDCIKVELSESDFSDTDSGY
;
A
#
# COMPACT_ATOMS: atom_id res chain seq x y z
N MET A 1 39.92 -22.68 -18.35
CA MET A 1 38.47 -22.44 -18.50
C MET A 1 37.86 -22.42 -17.11
N ALA A 2 37.67 -21.24 -16.52
CA ALA A 2 37.02 -21.11 -15.22
C ALA A 2 35.51 -21.08 -15.45
N SER A 3 34.81 -22.08 -14.92
CA SER A 3 33.35 -22.17 -14.94
C SER A 3 32.78 -21.05 -14.07
N LYS A 4 32.08 -20.10 -14.68
CA LYS A 4 31.29 -19.09 -13.96
C LYS A 4 30.04 -19.79 -13.41
N THR A 5 30.07 -20.13 -12.13
CA THR A 5 28.86 -20.55 -11.41
C THR A 5 27.97 -19.32 -11.21
N ASN A 6 26.84 -19.27 -11.93
CA ASN A 6 25.77 -18.33 -11.64
C ASN A 6 25.25 -18.64 -10.24
N LYS A 7 25.64 -17.79 -9.27
CA LYS A 7 25.13 -17.82 -7.91
C LYS A 7 23.68 -17.35 -7.97
N ILE A 8 22.74 -18.30 -8.03
CA ILE A 8 21.31 -18.03 -7.88
C ILE A 8 21.14 -17.54 -6.45
N TRP A 9 20.92 -16.23 -6.30
CA TRP A 9 20.54 -15.67 -5.01
C TRP A 9 19.16 -16.23 -4.66
N PRO A 10 18.96 -16.77 -3.44
CA PRO A 10 17.63 -17.18 -3.04
C PRO A 10 16.69 -15.99 -3.14
N ASP A 11 15.50 -16.25 -3.66
CA ASP A 11 14.44 -15.26 -3.81
C ASP A 11 14.20 -14.57 -2.46
N ARG A 12 14.58 -13.29 -2.35
CA ARG A 12 14.52 -12.52 -1.08
C ARG A 12 13.09 -12.38 -0.57
N HIS A 13 12.09 -12.62 -1.40
CA HIS A 13 10.68 -12.65 -1.01
C HIS A 13 10.33 -13.85 -0.12
N SER A 14 11.15 -14.91 -0.08
CA SER A 14 10.89 -16.11 0.73
C SER A 14 11.16 -15.96 2.23
N GLN A 15 11.72 -14.83 2.68
CA GLN A 15 12.15 -14.64 4.08
C GLN A 15 11.20 -13.81 4.95
N LEU A 16 10.13 -13.23 4.40
CA LEU A 16 9.17 -12.52 5.23
C LEU A 16 8.23 -13.50 5.94
N PRO A 17 7.95 -13.28 7.24
CA PRO A 17 6.98 -14.10 7.97
C PRO A 17 5.62 -13.94 7.31
N LYS A 18 4.81 -15.00 7.16
CA LYS A 18 3.49 -14.99 6.49
C LYS A 18 2.50 -14.07 7.24
N LEU A 19 1.48 -13.56 6.54
CA LEU A 19 0.36 -12.90 7.24
C LEU A 19 -0.21 -13.89 8.27
N TYR A 20 -0.50 -13.41 9.47
CA TYR A 20 -0.90 -14.17 10.64
C TYR A 20 0.11 -15.17 11.22
N GLU A 21 1.34 -15.18 10.71
CA GLU A 21 2.41 -15.92 11.38
C GLU A 21 2.68 -15.27 12.74
N LYS A 22 2.83 -16.10 13.78
CA LYS A 22 3.22 -15.62 15.09
C LYS A 22 4.73 -15.41 15.10
N THR A 23 5.16 -14.16 15.23
CA THR A 23 6.58 -13.80 15.18
C THR A 23 6.84 -12.50 15.94
N SER A 24 8.11 -12.19 16.18
CA SER A 24 8.50 -10.90 16.74
C SER A 24 8.54 -9.84 15.64
N GLY A 25 8.01 -8.66 15.92
CA GLY A 25 8.04 -7.55 14.98
C GLY A 25 7.60 -6.22 15.58
N PRO A 26 7.62 -5.16 14.78
CA PRO A 26 7.17 -3.84 15.19
C PRO A 26 5.64 -3.74 15.23
N TYR A 27 5.13 -2.93 16.14
CA TYR A 27 3.73 -2.54 16.28
C TYR A 27 3.64 -1.03 16.50
N ASP A 28 2.92 -0.34 15.61
CA ASP A 28 2.62 1.08 15.75
C ASP A 28 1.39 1.24 16.65
N ALA A 29 1.62 1.71 17.87
CA ALA A 29 0.56 1.93 18.84
C ALA A 29 -0.25 3.20 18.50
N PRO A 30 -1.48 3.35 19.06
CA PRO A 30 -2.33 4.52 18.81
C PRO A 30 -1.73 5.87 19.20
N ASP A 31 -0.73 5.89 20.08
CA ASP A 31 -0.01 7.10 20.48
C ASP A 31 1.11 7.51 19.50
N GLY A 32 1.32 6.74 18.44
CA GLY A 32 2.36 6.96 17.44
C GLY A 32 3.74 6.42 17.82
N ASN A 33 3.88 5.80 19.00
CA ASN A 33 5.13 5.16 19.40
C ASN A 33 5.27 3.77 18.78
N LEU A 34 6.53 3.39 18.54
CA LEU A 34 6.88 2.09 17.97
C LEU A 34 7.26 1.12 19.08
N TYR A 35 6.46 0.07 19.21
CA TYR A 35 6.73 -1.02 20.13
C TYR A 35 7.21 -2.25 19.37
N VAL A 36 8.05 -3.08 19.99
CA VAL A 36 8.50 -4.36 19.44
C VAL A 36 8.12 -5.46 20.42
N GLY A 37 7.57 -6.56 19.89
CA GLY A 37 7.13 -7.67 20.69
C GLY A 37 6.75 -8.87 19.83
N PHE A 38 6.39 -9.96 20.49
CA PHE A 38 5.88 -11.16 19.83
C PHE A 38 4.39 -11.00 19.58
N GLY A 39 3.97 -11.08 18.32
CA GLY A 39 2.60 -10.88 17.91
C GLY A 39 2.25 -11.65 16.65
N GLU A 40 1.09 -11.35 16.09
CA GLU A 40 0.60 -11.92 14.85
C GLU A 40 0.86 -10.95 13.70
N VAL A 41 1.54 -11.36 12.63
CA VAL A 41 1.79 -10.47 11.47
C VAL A 41 0.46 -9.96 10.91
N SER A 42 0.27 -8.64 10.96
CA SER A 42 -0.99 -7.98 10.61
C SER A 42 -0.89 -7.06 9.40
N GLU A 43 0.33 -6.67 9.02
CA GLU A 43 0.61 -5.83 7.86
C GLU A 43 1.94 -6.25 7.24
N LYS A 44 2.04 -6.13 5.92
CA LYS A 44 3.28 -6.19 5.16
C LYS A 44 3.22 -5.18 4.02
N GLY A 45 4.36 -4.62 3.64
CA GLY A 45 4.41 -3.76 2.48
C GLY A 45 5.80 -3.41 2.03
N TYR A 46 5.87 -2.41 1.16
CA TYR A 46 7.09 -1.79 0.69
C TYR A 46 7.13 -0.33 1.15
N ALA A 47 8.24 0.08 1.74
CA ALA A 47 8.52 1.48 2.03
C ALA A 47 8.87 2.23 0.71
N PRO A 48 8.88 3.57 0.71
CA PRO A 48 9.17 4.36 -0.49
C PRO A 48 10.54 4.07 -1.13
N ASP A 49 11.51 3.59 -0.36
CA ASP A 49 12.83 3.18 -0.83
C ASP A 49 12.86 1.76 -1.45
N GLY A 50 11.70 1.09 -1.52
CA GLY A 50 11.54 -0.28 -2.01
C GLY A 50 11.93 -1.35 -0.98
N SER A 51 12.32 -0.97 0.25
CA SER A 51 12.56 -1.93 1.32
C SER A 51 11.23 -2.56 1.77
N MET A 52 11.26 -3.84 2.11
CA MET A 52 10.07 -4.51 2.62
C MET A 52 9.95 -4.30 4.13
N TYR A 53 8.72 -4.11 4.61
CA TYR A 53 8.41 -4.08 6.04
C TYR A 53 7.27 -5.03 6.38
N PHE A 54 7.16 -5.38 7.66
CA PHE A 54 6.00 -6.03 8.23
C PHE A 54 5.73 -5.49 9.62
N ARG A 55 4.47 -5.56 10.06
CA ARG A 55 4.05 -5.18 11.43
C ARG A 55 3.27 -6.32 12.06
N VAL A 56 3.40 -6.46 13.37
CA VAL A 56 2.66 -7.44 14.16
C VAL A 56 1.59 -6.75 14.99
N ARG A 57 0.47 -7.45 15.23
CA ARG A 57 -0.53 -7.06 16.22
C ARG A 57 -0.22 -7.80 17.53
N PRO A 58 -0.31 -7.13 18.69
CA PRO A 58 -0.18 -7.81 19.97
C PRO A 58 -1.21 -8.91 20.14
N ILE A 59 -0.75 -10.08 20.60
CA ILE A 59 -1.62 -11.17 21.03
C ILE A 59 -1.78 -11.00 22.54
N LEU A 60 -3.01 -10.98 23.02
CA LEU A 60 -3.30 -10.98 24.46
C LEU A 60 -3.00 -12.35 25.04
N ASP A 61 -1.74 -12.61 25.33
CA ASP A 61 -1.32 -13.66 26.25
C ASP A 61 -0.49 -13.06 27.38
N ALA A 62 -0.40 -13.76 28.50
CA ALA A 62 0.29 -13.25 29.68
C ALA A 62 1.82 -13.24 29.55
N GLU A 63 2.36 -13.81 28.46
CA GLU A 63 3.79 -14.09 28.32
C GLU A 63 4.50 -13.11 27.37
N HIS A 64 3.79 -12.48 26.45
CA HIS A 64 4.38 -11.62 25.42
C HIS A 64 4.06 -10.14 25.66
N VAL A 65 4.97 -9.46 26.36
CA VAL A 65 4.92 -8.02 26.57
C VAL A 65 5.58 -7.31 25.38
N PHE A 66 4.94 -6.26 24.87
CA PHE A 66 5.54 -5.37 23.88
C PHE A 66 6.35 -4.33 24.62
N HIS A 67 7.50 -3.94 24.06
CA HIS A 67 8.41 -2.98 24.67
C HIS A 67 8.69 -1.85 23.70
N ASP A 68 8.81 -0.63 24.21
CA ASP A 68 9.25 0.52 23.43
C ASP A 68 10.64 0.22 22.86
N ALA A 69 10.80 0.42 21.55
CA ALA A 69 12.00 -0.02 20.84
C ALA A 69 13.28 0.70 21.29
N VAL A 70 13.15 1.87 21.93
CA VAL A 70 14.26 2.75 22.32
C VAL A 70 14.54 2.62 23.82
N THR A 71 13.51 2.75 24.64
CA THR A 71 13.62 2.79 26.11
C THR A 71 13.55 1.41 26.76
N GLY A 72 12.98 0.42 26.06
CA GLY A 72 12.71 -0.91 26.60
C GLY A 72 11.54 -0.95 27.60
N GLU A 73 10.88 0.19 27.87
CA GLU A 73 9.73 0.24 28.77
C GLU A 73 8.56 -0.57 28.21
N PRO A 74 7.79 -1.27 29.06
CA PRO A 74 6.66 -2.06 28.59
C PRO A 74 5.57 -1.16 28.01
N MET A 75 4.93 -1.63 26.94
CA MET A 75 3.82 -0.96 26.28
C MET A 75 2.65 -0.77 27.27
N PRO A 76 2.08 0.44 27.39
CA PRO A 76 0.89 0.68 28.21
C PRO A 76 -0.26 -0.29 27.87
N LYS A 77 -0.93 -0.80 28.90
CA LYS A 77 -2.01 -1.81 28.74
C LYS A 77 -3.17 -1.34 27.86
N GLU A 78 -3.42 -0.03 27.81
CA GLU A 78 -4.45 0.60 26.99
C GLU A 78 -4.19 0.53 25.48
N TYR A 79 -2.94 0.27 25.06
CA TYR A 79 -2.59 0.08 23.65
C TYR A 79 -2.66 -1.37 23.19
N TYR A 80 -2.87 -2.32 24.12
CA TYR A 80 -3.20 -3.68 23.71
C TYR A 80 -4.60 -3.69 23.09
N PRO A 81 -4.80 -4.41 21.97
CA PRO A 81 -6.12 -4.52 21.39
C PRO A 81 -7.06 -5.09 22.45
N THR A 82 -8.22 -4.47 22.65
CA THR A 82 -9.27 -5.10 23.47
C THR A 82 -9.62 -6.42 22.79
N PRO A 83 -9.69 -7.55 23.51
CA PRO A 83 -10.09 -8.80 22.88
C PRO A 83 -11.43 -8.55 22.21
N ALA A 84 -11.48 -8.76 20.89
CA ALA A 84 -12.74 -8.63 20.16
C ALA A 84 -13.75 -9.50 20.93
N PRO A 85 -14.96 -8.98 21.22
CA PRO A 85 -15.97 -9.78 21.91
C PRO A 85 -16.07 -11.14 21.20
N GLU A 86 -15.98 -12.23 21.96
CA GLU A 86 -16.01 -13.61 21.42
C GLU A 86 -17.30 -13.90 20.61
N GLU A 87 -18.26 -12.98 20.64
CA GLU A 87 -19.33 -12.87 19.68
C GLU A 87 -18.77 -12.55 18.29
N ARG A 88 -18.15 -13.56 17.66
CA ARG A 88 -18.22 -13.66 16.20
C ARG A 88 -19.70 -13.46 15.87
N PRO A 89 -20.08 -12.41 15.11
CA PRO A 89 -21.46 -12.28 14.69
C PRO A 89 -21.85 -13.63 14.11
N GLU A 90 -22.88 -14.27 14.66
CA GLU A 90 -23.41 -15.52 14.11
C GLU A 90 -23.49 -15.31 12.62
N ARG A 91 -22.64 -16.01 11.84
CA ARG A 91 -22.58 -15.88 10.38
C ARG A 91 -24.03 -15.86 9.92
N SER A 92 -24.42 -14.69 9.41
CA SER A 92 -25.77 -14.15 9.45
C SER A 92 -26.88 -15.19 9.26
N LYS A 93 -28.00 -14.98 9.95
CA LYS A 93 -29.27 -15.72 9.78
C LYS A 93 -29.83 -15.68 8.36
N TYR A 94 -29.12 -15.12 7.37
CA TYR A 94 -29.20 -15.50 5.96
C TYR A 94 -28.69 -16.93 5.78
N SER A 95 -29.40 -17.84 6.45
CA SER A 95 -29.57 -19.23 6.05
C SER A 95 -29.65 -19.28 4.53
N ARG A 96 -29.09 -20.33 3.94
CA ARG A 96 -29.26 -20.75 2.53
C ARG A 96 -30.73 -21.05 2.18
N LYS A 97 -31.70 -20.32 2.73
CA LYS A 97 -33.14 -20.37 2.47
C LYS A 97 -33.52 -20.04 1.02
N GLY A 98 -32.55 -19.75 0.15
CA GLY A 98 -32.77 -19.51 -1.28
C GLY A 98 -32.58 -20.72 -2.21
N ARG A 99 -32.10 -21.89 -1.74
CA ARG A 99 -31.84 -23.00 -2.69
C ARG A 99 -33.09 -23.49 -3.43
N ASP A 100 -34.27 -23.33 -2.85
CA ASP A 100 -35.53 -23.80 -3.45
C ASP A 100 -36.14 -22.79 -4.44
N ASN A 101 -35.70 -21.53 -4.45
CA ASN A 101 -36.32 -20.44 -5.23
C ASN A 101 -35.57 -20.08 -6.53
N GLY A 102 -34.57 -20.87 -6.93
CA GLY A 102 -33.73 -20.56 -8.08
C GLY A 102 -32.64 -19.53 -7.77
N LEU A 103 -31.73 -19.33 -8.72
CA LEU A 103 -30.67 -18.31 -8.61
C LEU A 103 -31.28 -16.90 -8.76
N PRO A 104 -30.81 -15.92 -7.97
CA PRO A 104 -31.29 -14.54 -8.12
C PRO A 104 -30.89 -13.99 -9.49
N LYS A 105 -31.70 -13.07 -10.02
CA LYS A 105 -31.46 -12.42 -11.31
C LYS A 105 -30.72 -11.10 -11.12
N PRO A 106 -30.03 -10.60 -12.16
CA PRO A 106 -29.52 -9.22 -12.15
C PRO A 106 -30.61 -8.23 -11.73
N GLY A 107 -30.28 -7.33 -10.80
CA GLY A 107 -31.21 -6.37 -10.20
C GLY A 107 -31.91 -6.83 -8.91
N ASP A 108 -31.97 -8.14 -8.62
CA ASP A 108 -32.53 -8.66 -7.37
C ASP A 108 -31.66 -8.29 -6.16
N GLU A 109 -32.22 -8.28 -4.96
CA GLU A 109 -31.46 -8.15 -3.71
C GLU A 109 -31.06 -9.52 -3.18
N ALA A 110 -29.75 -9.75 -2.98
CA ALA A 110 -29.22 -11.01 -2.49
C ALA A 110 -27.93 -10.82 -1.69
N PHE A 111 -27.58 -11.83 -0.89
CA PHE A 111 -26.24 -11.92 -0.31
C PHE A 111 -25.23 -12.39 -1.37
N GLY A 112 -24.13 -11.66 -1.52
CA GLY A 112 -23.11 -11.98 -2.51
C GLY A 112 -21.78 -11.32 -2.23
N ALA A 113 -20.87 -11.43 -3.19
CA ALA A 113 -19.55 -10.82 -3.19
C ALA A 113 -19.57 -9.48 -3.95
N TYR A 114 -18.99 -8.44 -3.37
CA TYR A 114 -18.69 -7.18 -4.02
C TYR A 114 -17.18 -7.03 -4.13
N ILE A 115 -16.67 -6.58 -5.28
CA ILE A 115 -15.26 -6.22 -5.45
C ILE A 115 -15.18 -4.70 -5.51
N ALA A 116 -14.50 -4.14 -4.51
CA ALA A 116 -14.33 -2.72 -4.32
C ALA A 116 -13.21 -2.16 -5.22
N PRO A 117 -13.07 -0.82 -5.33
CA PRO A 117 -12.05 -0.19 -6.17
C PRO A 117 -10.60 -0.53 -5.80
N ASP A 118 -10.34 -0.85 -4.53
CA ASP A 118 -9.06 -1.34 -4.01
C ASP A 118 -8.82 -2.84 -4.27
N LEU A 119 -9.66 -3.44 -5.13
CA LEU A 119 -9.65 -4.85 -5.52
C LEU A 119 -9.91 -5.82 -4.36
N MET A 120 -10.39 -5.32 -3.21
CA MET A 120 -10.80 -6.17 -2.10
C MET A 120 -12.19 -6.77 -2.35
N GLN A 121 -12.33 -8.04 -1.99
CA GLN A 121 -13.61 -8.72 -2.01
C GLN A 121 -14.31 -8.58 -0.65
N TYR A 122 -15.51 -8.03 -0.65
CA TYR A 122 -16.41 -7.92 0.49
C TYR A 122 -17.66 -8.77 0.29
N HIS A 123 -18.26 -9.26 1.37
CA HIS A 123 -19.48 -10.05 1.33
C HIS A 123 -20.58 -9.31 2.08
N GLY A 124 -21.77 -9.21 1.48
CA GLY A 124 -22.88 -8.46 2.07
C GLY A 124 -24.15 -8.64 1.27
N VAL A 125 -25.25 -8.06 1.77
CA VAL A 125 -26.51 -7.98 1.02
C VAL A 125 -26.43 -6.79 0.07
N GLY A 126 -26.63 -7.05 -1.21
CA GLY A 126 -26.56 -6.04 -2.26
C GLY A 126 -27.48 -6.34 -3.44
N GLN A 127 -27.44 -5.47 -4.43
CA GLN A 127 -28.12 -5.70 -5.71
C GLN A 127 -27.26 -6.60 -6.60
N VAL A 128 -27.84 -7.67 -7.12
CA VAL A 128 -27.14 -8.66 -7.95
C VAL A 128 -26.72 -8.03 -9.27
N LEU A 129 -25.41 -8.06 -9.54
CA LEU A 129 -24.79 -7.67 -10.80
C LEU A 129 -24.74 -8.87 -11.76
N GLU A 130 -24.19 -9.97 -11.29
CA GLU A 130 -23.91 -11.15 -12.11
C GLU A 130 -23.96 -12.40 -11.22
N VAL A 131 -24.46 -13.51 -11.76
CA VAL A 131 -24.32 -14.82 -11.13
C VAL A 131 -23.39 -15.67 -11.98
N ARG A 132 -22.19 -15.96 -11.46
CA ARG A 132 -21.22 -16.87 -12.09
C ARG A 132 -21.24 -18.22 -11.38
N GLY A 133 -21.00 -19.29 -12.10
CA GLY A 133 -20.78 -20.61 -11.50
C GLY A 133 -21.42 -21.75 -12.27
N GLY A 134 -21.22 -22.95 -11.75
CA GLY A 134 -21.70 -24.20 -12.33
C GLY A 134 -22.85 -24.83 -11.53
N PRO A 135 -23.22 -26.08 -11.83
CA PRO A 135 -24.30 -26.78 -11.13
C PRO A 135 -24.06 -26.94 -9.62
N ASP A 136 -22.79 -26.98 -9.19
CA ASP A 136 -22.42 -27.28 -7.80
C ASP A 136 -22.10 -26.04 -6.95
N TYR A 137 -21.86 -24.89 -7.59
CA TYR A 137 -21.53 -23.64 -6.91
C TYR A 137 -21.99 -22.44 -7.72
N SER A 138 -22.47 -21.42 -7.03
CA SER A 138 -22.80 -20.13 -7.63
C SER A 138 -22.18 -19.03 -6.79
N LEU A 139 -21.40 -18.18 -7.44
CA LEU A 139 -20.85 -16.94 -6.93
C LEU A 139 -21.75 -15.81 -7.44
N ILE A 140 -22.46 -15.19 -6.50
CA ILE A 140 -23.33 -14.07 -6.78
C ILE A 140 -22.50 -12.81 -6.57
N TYR A 141 -22.25 -12.06 -7.62
CA TYR A 141 -21.66 -10.74 -7.52
C TYR A 141 -22.75 -9.72 -7.27
N VAL A 142 -22.57 -8.88 -6.27
CA VAL A 142 -23.51 -7.85 -5.86
C VAL A 142 -22.79 -6.52 -5.76
N GLN A 143 -23.56 -5.42 -5.80
CA GLN A 143 -23.11 -4.09 -5.39
C GLN A 143 -23.88 -3.62 -4.16
N PRO A 144 -23.29 -2.75 -3.32
CA PRO A 144 -24.03 -2.03 -2.30
C PRO A 144 -25.23 -1.29 -2.90
N ILE A 145 -26.36 -1.28 -2.18
CA ILE A 145 -27.58 -0.59 -2.62
C ILE A 145 -27.56 0.83 -2.04
N PRO A 146 -27.46 1.89 -2.85
CA PRO A 146 -27.39 3.25 -2.33
C PRO A 146 -28.61 3.61 -1.48
N GLY A 147 -28.35 4.28 -0.35
CA GLY A 147 -29.36 4.64 0.63
C GLY A 147 -29.82 3.50 1.55
N LYS A 148 -29.37 2.26 1.32
CA LYS A 148 -29.56 1.15 2.26
C LYS A 148 -28.34 1.01 3.16
N HIS A 149 -28.58 1.10 4.46
CA HIS A 149 -27.55 1.10 5.50
C HIS A 149 -28.00 0.25 6.69
N GLY A 150 -27.09 0.01 7.63
CA GLY A 150 -27.33 -0.80 8.82
C GLY A 150 -26.66 -2.17 8.74
N ASP A 151 -26.73 -2.92 9.84
CA ASP A 151 -25.99 -4.18 10.02
C ASP A 151 -26.33 -5.23 8.95
N GLU A 152 -27.55 -5.18 8.40
CA GLU A 152 -28.01 -6.11 7.35
C GLU A 152 -27.43 -5.81 5.96
N TYR A 153 -27.07 -4.56 5.69
CA TYR A 153 -26.49 -4.09 4.42
C TYR A 153 -24.98 -3.83 4.53
N GLN A 154 -24.37 -4.26 5.63
CA GLN A 154 -22.94 -4.11 5.83
C GLN A 154 -22.18 -5.09 4.93
N PHE A 155 -21.24 -4.53 4.17
CA PHE A 155 -20.27 -5.31 3.42
C PHE A 155 -19.09 -5.60 4.32
N ILE A 156 -18.84 -6.89 4.56
CA ILE A 156 -17.83 -7.37 5.48
C ILE A 156 -16.78 -8.11 4.68
N GLU A 157 -15.53 -7.75 4.91
CA GLU A 157 -14.41 -8.46 4.34
C GLU A 157 -14.32 -9.86 5.00
N PRO A 158 -14.32 -10.95 4.21
CA PRO A 158 -14.57 -12.29 4.73
C PRO A 158 -13.44 -12.84 5.61
N TRP A 159 -12.19 -12.40 5.45
CA TRP A 159 -11.03 -12.96 6.15
C TRP A 159 -10.79 -12.32 7.51
N PHE A 160 -10.84 -11.00 7.57
CA PHE A 160 -10.61 -10.16 8.73
C PHE A 160 -11.89 -9.72 9.44
N GLN A 161 -13.07 -9.99 8.86
CA GLN A 161 -14.37 -9.59 9.40
C GLN A 161 -14.47 -8.08 9.62
N ARG A 162 -13.80 -7.30 8.76
CA ARG A 162 -13.80 -5.84 8.84
C ARG A 162 -14.92 -5.27 7.97
N PRO A 163 -15.64 -4.25 8.45
CA PRO A 163 -16.55 -3.52 7.58
C PRO A 163 -15.78 -2.87 6.42
N MET A 164 -16.42 -2.81 5.27
CA MET A 164 -15.96 -2.05 4.12
C MET A 164 -15.87 -0.57 4.46
N ASP A 165 -14.78 0.06 4.05
CA ASP A 165 -14.57 1.50 4.20
C ASP A 165 -15.61 2.27 3.39
N GLU A 166 -16.11 3.39 3.91
CA GLU A 166 -17.11 4.23 3.24
C GLU A 166 -16.66 4.69 1.85
N LYS A 167 -15.36 4.92 1.65
CA LYS A 167 -14.82 5.32 0.34
C LYS A 167 -14.96 4.24 -0.75
N ASN A 168 -15.17 2.98 -0.33
CA ASN A 168 -15.36 1.84 -1.21
C ASN A 168 -16.86 1.58 -1.49
N ILE A 169 -17.77 2.34 -0.86
CA ILE A 169 -19.21 2.25 -1.12
C ILE A 169 -19.53 3.13 -2.35
N PRO A 170 -20.12 2.57 -3.42
CA PRO A 170 -20.53 3.38 -4.56
C PRO A 170 -21.64 4.35 -4.15
N SER A 171 -21.53 5.61 -4.57
CA SER A 171 -22.52 6.64 -4.22
C SER A 171 -23.78 6.61 -5.10
N ALA A 172 -23.73 5.93 -6.26
CA ALA A 172 -24.85 5.73 -7.16
C ALA A 172 -24.98 4.27 -7.64
N PRO A 173 -26.21 3.78 -7.91
CA PRO A 173 -26.43 2.40 -8.29
C PRO A 173 -25.98 2.18 -9.73
N TYR A 174 -25.45 0.99 -10.05
CA TYR A 174 -25.17 0.65 -11.45
C TYR A 174 -26.39 0.90 -12.34
N PRO A 175 -26.23 1.59 -13.48
CA PRO A 175 -27.28 1.65 -14.49
C PRO A 175 -27.45 0.25 -15.09
N PHE A 176 -28.37 -0.53 -14.55
CA PHE A 176 -28.91 -1.67 -15.29
C PHE A 176 -29.78 -1.09 -16.40
N ASP A 177 -29.53 -1.53 -17.64
CA ASP A 177 -30.38 -1.26 -18.79
C ASP A 177 -30.30 0.14 -19.44
N ASP A 178 -29.12 0.78 -19.53
CA ASP A 178 -28.97 1.82 -20.57
C ASP A 178 -28.63 1.16 -21.92
N PRO A 179 -29.56 1.00 -22.86
CA PRO A 179 -29.27 0.39 -24.16
C PRO A 179 -28.17 1.12 -24.94
N GLN A 180 -27.82 2.37 -24.59
CA GLN A 180 -26.72 3.10 -25.23
C GLN A 180 -25.32 2.59 -24.84
N THR A 181 -25.15 1.94 -23.68
CA THR A 181 -23.83 1.40 -23.28
C THR A 181 -23.45 0.10 -24.00
N LEU A 182 -24.43 -0.61 -24.59
CA LEU A 182 -24.22 -1.90 -25.26
C LEU A 182 -23.63 -1.82 -26.67
N GLU A 183 -23.66 -0.65 -27.33
CA GLU A 183 -23.27 -0.54 -28.76
C GLU A 183 -21.77 -0.27 -29.03
N ARG A 184 -20.95 -0.03 -28.00
CA ARG A 184 -19.50 0.21 -28.19
C ARG A 184 -18.70 -1.09 -28.36
N GLY A 185 -18.63 -1.60 -29.60
CA GLY A 185 -17.54 -2.46 -30.10
C GLY A 185 -17.26 -3.80 -29.37
N LYS A 186 -16.34 -4.59 -29.93
CA LYS A 186 -15.84 -5.80 -29.25
C LYS A 186 -14.87 -5.36 -28.15
N LYS A 187 -15.21 -5.68 -26.90
CA LYS A 187 -14.37 -5.45 -25.72
C LYS A 187 -12.99 -6.05 -25.94
N THR A 188 -11.95 -5.23 -25.79
CA THR A 188 -10.59 -5.72 -25.65
C THR A 188 -10.52 -6.52 -24.35
N ASP A 189 -9.97 -7.72 -24.43
CA ASP A 189 -9.87 -8.62 -23.28
C ASP A 189 -8.80 -8.10 -22.30
N HIS A 190 -9.20 -7.14 -21.48
CA HIS A 190 -8.43 -6.69 -20.33
C HIS A 190 -8.56 -7.66 -19.15
N ARG A 191 -9.50 -8.63 -19.19
CA ARG A 191 -9.81 -9.55 -18.08
C ARG A 191 -8.67 -10.53 -17.76
N GLY A 192 -7.65 -10.60 -18.62
CA GLY A 192 -6.45 -11.42 -18.40
C GLY A 192 -5.17 -10.64 -18.10
N ARG A 193 -5.18 -9.30 -18.14
CA ARG A 193 -3.95 -8.55 -17.81
C ARG A 193 -3.84 -8.42 -16.29
N PRO A 194 -2.75 -8.91 -15.68
CA PRO A 194 -2.50 -8.63 -14.28
C PRO A 194 -2.36 -7.13 -14.09
N PHE A 195 -2.87 -6.60 -12.98
CA PHE A 195 -2.57 -5.23 -12.60
C PHE A 195 -1.04 -5.09 -12.43
N PRO A 196 -0.44 -4.03 -12.97
CA PRO A 196 1.00 -3.81 -12.85
C PRO A 196 1.35 -3.59 -11.38
N CYS A 197 2.35 -4.33 -10.90
CA CYS A 197 2.85 -4.21 -9.53
C CYS A 197 3.84 -3.04 -9.36
N ASP A 198 4.27 -2.40 -10.46
CA ASP A 198 5.32 -1.39 -10.52
C ASP A 198 4.87 -0.08 -11.19
N ALA A 199 3.56 0.17 -11.21
CA ALA A 199 2.99 1.41 -11.74
C ALA A 199 3.60 2.65 -11.06
N LYS A 200 4.11 3.59 -11.86
CA LYS A 200 4.73 4.83 -11.37
C LYS A 200 3.72 5.96 -11.32
N LEU A 201 3.75 6.78 -10.27
CA LEU A 201 2.89 7.97 -10.19
C LEU A 201 3.12 8.89 -11.40
N GLY A 202 2.04 9.38 -11.99
CA GLY A 202 2.06 10.26 -13.16
C GLY A 202 2.24 9.57 -14.51
N THR A 203 2.61 8.28 -14.55
CA THR A 203 2.72 7.53 -15.82
C THR A 203 1.38 6.96 -16.25
N GLU A 204 1.31 6.49 -17.49
CA GLU A 204 0.11 5.83 -18.04
C GLU A 204 0.14 4.35 -17.71
N ASP A 205 -0.90 3.86 -17.06
CA ASP A 205 -0.99 2.44 -16.72
C ASP A 205 -2.44 1.97 -16.54
N LEU A 206 -2.63 0.66 -16.41
CA LEU A 206 -3.91 0.05 -16.10
C LEU A 206 -4.26 0.24 -14.62
N GLY A 207 -5.48 0.71 -14.33
CA GLY A 207 -5.97 0.81 -12.96
C GLY A 207 -7.48 1.02 -12.83
N SER A 208 -7.92 1.27 -11.60
CA SER A 208 -9.28 1.62 -11.23
C SER A 208 -9.47 3.14 -11.23
N TYR A 209 -10.47 3.65 -11.96
CA TYR A 209 -10.93 5.03 -11.86
C TYR A 209 -12.24 5.08 -11.08
N ILE A 210 -12.34 5.95 -10.08
CA ILE A 210 -13.60 6.23 -9.37
C ILE A 210 -14.26 7.44 -10.04
N ALA A 211 -15.36 7.20 -10.73
CA ALA A 211 -16.15 8.21 -11.41
C ALA A 211 -16.88 9.14 -10.43
N PRO A 212 -17.36 10.32 -10.88
CA PRO A 212 -18.09 11.27 -10.03
C PRO A 212 -19.34 10.69 -9.35
N ASN A 213 -19.99 9.71 -9.99
CA ASN A 213 -21.12 8.96 -9.44
C ASN A 213 -20.71 7.88 -8.42
N GLY A 214 -19.43 7.82 -8.03
CA GLY A 214 -18.87 6.87 -7.07
C GLY A 214 -18.72 5.44 -7.59
N GLN A 215 -19.10 5.16 -8.84
CA GLN A 215 -18.81 3.88 -9.47
C GLN A 215 -17.34 3.82 -9.86
N TRP A 216 -16.80 2.61 -9.93
CA TRP A 216 -15.43 2.44 -10.39
C TRP A 216 -15.39 1.65 -11.69
N TYR A 217 -14.39 1.97 -12.50
CA TYR A 217 -14.18 1.40 -13.82
C TYR A 217 -12.70 1.05 -14.00
N CYS A 218 -12.41 0.01 -14.76
CA CYS A 218 -11.06 -0.36 -15.16
C CYS A 218 -10.72 0.28 -16.51
N GLY A 219 -9.50 0.79 -16.67
CA GLY A 219 -9.02 1.32 -17.94
C GLY A 219 -7.56 1.79 -17.85
N ILE A 220 -6.95 2.13 -18.99
CA ILE A 220 -5.66 2.81 -18.99
C ILE A 220 -5.87 4.29 -18.69
N GLY A 221 -5.20 4.79 -17.66
CA GLY A 221 -5.21 6.20 -17.29
C GLY A 221 -3.89 6.64 -16.67
N ARG A 222 -3.83 7.90 -16.23
CA ARG A 222 -2.69 8.44 -15.49
C ARG A 222 -2.74 7.92 -14.06
N VAL A 223 -1.69 7.24 -13.62
CA VAL A 223 -1.58 6.70 -12.26
C VAL A 223 -1.53 7.83 -11.25
N ILE A 224 -2.50 7.87 -10.35
CA ILE A 224 -2.58 8.87 -9.28
C ILE A 224 -2.28 8.30 -7.90
N LYS A 225 -2.41 6.98 -7.74
CA LYS A 225 -2.11 6.30 -6.49
C LYS A 225 -1.86 4.81 -6.76
N THR A 226 -0.90 4.24 -6.06
CA THR A 226 -0.67 2.80 -5.98
C THR A 226 -0.66 2.38 -4.51
N GLY A 227 -0.90 1.11 -4.26
CA GLY A 227 -0.79 0.57 -2.91
C GLY A 227 -1.00 -0.94 -2.86
N LEU A 228 -0.87 -1.48 -1.66
CA LEU A 228 -1.24 -2.85 -1.35
C LEU A 228 -2.56 -2.84 -0.59
N ASN A 229 -3.47 -3.73 -0.95
CA ASN A 229 -4.65 -3.98 -0.16
C ASN A 229 -4.32 -4.88 1.05
N ILE A 230 -5.31 -5.16 1.89
CA ILE A 230 -5.07 -5.89 3.15
C ILE A 230 -4.68 -7.37 2.94
N VAL A 231 -4.90 -7.94 1.75
CA VAL A 231 -4.42 -9.28 1.39
C VAL A 231 -3.04 -9.26 0.75
N GLY A 232 -2.46 -8.08 0.54
CA GLY A 232 -1.16 -7.88 -0.07
C GLY A 232 -1.16 -7.88 -1.59
N ASP A 233 -2.32 -7.72 -2.22
CA ASP A 233 -2.41 -7.53 -3.68
C ASP A 233 -2.24 -6.05 -4.03
N PHE A 234 -1.61 -5.79 -5.16
CA PHE A 234 -1.42 -4.43 -5.68
C PHE A 234 -2.73 -3.87 -6.25
N TYR A 235 -3.01 -2.61 -5.93
CA TYR A 235 -4.04 -1.82 -6.61
C TYR A 235 -3.44 -0.53 -7.14
N THR A 236 -4.00 -0.07 -8.25
CA THR A 236 -3.59 1.16 -8.93
C THR A 236 -4.85 1.98 -9.19
N TYR A 237 -4.89 3.22 -8.69
CA TYR A 237 -5.89 4.20 -9.07
C TYR A 237 -5.38 5.06 -10.23
N VAL A 238 -6.23 5.28 -11.20
CA VAL A 238 -5.92 6.08 -12.38
C VAL A 238 -6.98 7.16 -12.62
N GLU A 239 -6.59 8.23 -13.29
CA GLU A 239 -7.49 9.21 -13.89
C GLU A 239 -7.52 9.06 -15.41
N PRO A 240 -8.67 9.21 -16.09
CA PRO A 240 -8.73 9.29 -17.54
C PRO A 240 -7.81 10.39 -18.07
N ILE A 241 -7.05 10.09 -19.13
CA ILE A 241 -6.09 11.04 -19.72
C ILE A 241 -6.85 11.91 -20.74
N PRO A 242 -6.92 13.24 -20.55
CA PRO A 242 -7.63 14.11 -21.48
C PRO A 242 -7.10 13.98 -22.91
N GLY A 243 -8.03 13.86 -23.87
CA GLY A 243 -7.68 13.70 -25.29
C GLY A 243 -7.28 12.28 -25.71
N LYS A 244 -7.15 11.33 -24.77
CA LYS A 244 -6.98 9.90 -25.06
C LYS A 244 -8.30 9.16 -24.84
N GLN A 245 -8.90 8.68 -25.92
CA GLN A 245 -10.16 7.95 -25.92
C GLN A 245 -10.08 6.81 -26.94
N GLY A 246 -10.87 5.75 -26.75
CA GLY A 246 -10.91 4.62 -27.65
C GLY A 246 -9.93 3.50 -27.29
N GLY A 247 -10.37 2.25 -27.46
CA GLY A 247 -9.50 1.07 -27.33
C GLY A 247 -9.12 0.81 -25.88
N GLU A 248 -7.82 0.76 -25.58
CA GLU A 248 -7.33 0.48 -24.22
C GLU A 248 -7.57 1.65 -23.23
N TYR A 249 -7.91 2.84 -23.73
CA TYR A 249 -8.24 4.03 -22.93
C TYR A 249 -9.73 4.15 -22.59
N ASP A 250 -10.56 3.24 -23.10
CA ASP A 250 -11.97 3.21 -22.74
C ASP A 250 -12.11 2.52 -21.37
N PHE A 251 -12.76 3.22 -20.43
CA PHE A 251 -13.03 2.71 -19.09
C PHE A 251 -14.29 1.85 -19.10
N PHE A 252 -14.25 0.69 -18.46
CA PHE A 252 -15.38 -0.25 -18.41
C PHE A 252 -15.51 -0.90 -17.03
N HIS A 253 -16.70 -1.41 -16.73
CA HIS A 253 -16.97 -2.14 -15.49
C HIS A 253 -16.56 -3.59 -15.59
N LEU A 254 -15.80 -4.11 -14.62
CA LEU A 254 -15.25 -5.46 -14.73
C LEU A 254 -16.32 -6.57 -14.76
N PHE A 255 -17.49 -6.35 -14.14
CA PHE A 255 -18.52 -7.37 -13.95
C PHE A 255 -19.65 -7.28 -14.98
N THR A 256 -20.24 -6.10 -15.13
CA THR A 256 -21.32 -5.90 -16.11
C THR A 256 -20.78 -5.74 -17.53
N ASP A 257 -19.46 -5.48 -17.65
CA ASP A 257 -18.80 -5.09 -18.88
C ASP A 257 -19.39 -3.84 -19.53
N ASP A 258 -20.12 -2.99 -18.80
CA ASP A 258 -20.61 -1.75 -19.39
C ASP A 258 -19.49 -0.73 -19.51
N TRP A 259 -19.49 0.03 -20.60
CA TRP A 259 -18.59 1.16 -20.74
C TRP A 259 -18.97 2.27 -19.78
N MET A 260 -17.97 2.99 -19.29
CA MET A 260 -18.19 4.20 -18.51
C MET A 260 -18.97 5.21 -19.35
N PRO A 261 -20.10 5.74 -18.84
CA PRO A 261 -20.86 6.76 -19.54
C PRO A 261 -20.01 8.00 -19.84
N GLN A 262 -20.22 8.62 -21.01
CA GLN A 262 -19.37 9.72 -21.49
C GLN A 262 -19.46 10.97 -20.59
N ASP A 263 -20.59 11.19 -19.94
CA ASP A 263 -20.83 12.26 -18.97
C ASP A 263 -20.08 12.05 -17.64
N GLN A 264 -19.60 10.83 -17.37
CA GLN A 264 -18.76 10.50 -16.21
C GLN A 264 -17.26 10.70 -16.49
N LEU A 265 -16.87 10.93 -17.75
CA LEU A 265 -15.50 11.33 -18.07
C LEU A 265 -15.27 12.78 -17.63
N PRO A 266 -14.08 13.12 -17.10
CA PRO A 266 -13.75 14.50 -16.78
C PRO A 266 -13.90 15.38 -18.03
N SER A 267 -14.87 16.29 -18.00
CA SER A 267 -15.29 17.08 -19.15
C SER A 267 -14.25 18.12 -19.59
N ASN A 268 -13.29 18.40 -18.71
CA ASN A 268 -12.15 19.27 -18.96
C ASN A 268 -10.87 18.56 -18.52
N PRO A 269 -9.77 18.65 -19.30
CA PRO A 269 -8.47 18.54 -18.69
C PRO A 269 -8.42 19.51 -17.52
N ARG A 270 -8.14 19.02 -16.31
CA ARG A 270 -7.58 19.89 -15.27
C ARG A 270 -6.25 20.40 -15.85
N ASN A 271 -6.29 21.54 -16.53
CA ASN A 271 -5.10 22.30 -16.88
C ASN A 271 -4.37 22.77 -15.61
N ASP A 272 -5.02 22.64 -14.46
CA ASP A 272 -4.53 22.91 -13.12
C ASP A 272 -3.48 21.89 -12.64
N LEU A 273 -3.24 20.82 -13.42
CA LEU A 273 -2.11 19.90 -13.25
C LEU A 273 -1.15 20.02 -14.43
N THR A 274 -0.78 21.25 -14.81
CA THR A 274 0.58 21.44 -15.31
C THR A 274 1.51 20.88 -14.25
N PRO A 275 2.47 19.99 -14.58
CA PRO A 275 3.57 19.76 -13.69
C PRO A 275 4.33 21.09 -13.59
N GLU A 276 3.95 21.97 -12.65
CA GLU A 276 4.88 22.97 -12.10
C GLU A 276 5.92 22.25 -11.20
N VAL A 277 6.49 21.18 -11.75
CA VAL A 277 7.71 20.54 -11.28
C VAL A 277 8.62 20.55 -12.50
N GLU A 278 9.09 21.74 -12.85
CA GLU A 278 10.34 22.04 -13.58
C GLU A 278 10.34 23.53 -13.98
N GLU A 279 10.53 24.45 -13.03
CA GLU A 279 11.53 25.56 -13.18
C GLU A 279 11.61 26.55 -12.00
N ASP A 280 10.59 26.72 -11.14
CA ASP A 280 10.60 27.80 -10.13
C ASP A 280 10.68 27.38 -8.65
N ALA A 281 11.03 26.13 -8.34
CA ALA A 281 11.44 25.72 -6.99
C ALA A 281 12.96 25.87 -6.77
N LYS A 282 13.49 27.10 -6.97
CA LYS A 282 14.78 27.53 -6.40
C LYS A 282 14.64 28.10 -4.97
N LEU A 283 13.63 27.65 -4.24
CA LEU A 283 13.64 27.69 -2.78
C LEU A 283 14.13 26.33 -2.32
N VAL A 284 15.35 26.32 -1.80
CA VAL A 284 16.02 25.19 -1.18
C VAL A 284 15.03 24.47 -0.25
N ALA A 285 14.43 23.39 -0.75
CA ALA A 285 13.78 22.43 0.12
C ALA A 285 14.89 21.88 1.04
N PRO A 286 14.69 21.82 2.37
CA PRO A 286 15.69 21.25 3.24
C PRO A 286 15.94 19.81 2.77
N ALA A 287 17.18 19.54 2.33
CA ALA A 287 17.61 18.19 2.01
C ALA A 287 17.41 17.33 3.26
N LYS A 288 16.39 16.47 3.26
CA LYS A 288 16.23 15.45 4.29
C LYS A 288 17.18 14.31 3.96
N LEU A 289 18.34 14.33 4.60
CA LEU A 289 19.27 13.22 4.63
C LEU A 289 18.70 12.13 5.55
N TYR A 290 18.28 10.99 4.99
CA TYR A 290 17.92 9.82 5.78
C TYR A 290 19.17 8.97 5.97
N LEU A 291 19.79 9.06 7.15
CA LEU A 291 20.91 8.23 7.54
C LEU A 291 20.38 6.92 8.13
N GLY A 292 20.95 5.80 7.67
CA GLY A 292 20.58 4.46 8.14
C GLY A 292 20.87 4.25 9.64
N ILE A 293 20.16 3.26 10.19
CA ILE A 293 20.14 2.77 11.58
C ILE A 293 21.33 3.22 12.44
N GLY A 294 21.15 4.34 13.14
CA GLY A 294 22.06 4.91 14.14
C GLY A 294 21.46 6.21 14.68
N ASN A 295 21.59 6.45 15.99
CA ASN A 295 21.11 7.70 16.58
C ASN A 295 22.04 8.84 16.16
N VAL A 296 21.47 9.88 15.54
CA VAL A 296 22.19 11.13 15.30
C VAL A 296 22.29 11.87 16.62
N ILE A 297 23.52 12.07 17.10
CA ILE A 297 23.79 12.74 18.37
C ILE A 297 23.85 14.26 18.14
N GLU A 298 24.50 14.69 17.07
CA GLU A 298 24.72 16.11 16.78
C GLU A 298 24.82 16.36 15.27
N VAL A 299 24.26 17.49 14.81
CA VAL A 299 24.43 18.00 13.45
C VAL A 299 24.97 19.41 13.53
N GLY A 300 26.15 19.63 12.96
CA GLY A 300 26.83 20.92 12.93
C GLY A 300 27.18 21.36 11.51
N THR A 301 27.56 22.62 11.36
CA THR A 301 28.09 23.16 10.09
C THR A 301 29.39 23.90 10.39
N ASP A 302 30.45 23.60 9.65
CA ASP A 302 31.73 24.30 9.85
C ASP A 302 31.75 25.69 9.18
N GLU A 303 32.81 26.46 9.43
CA GLU A 303 32.98 27.81 8.87
C GLU A 303 33.07 27.84 7.34
N LYS A 304 33.22 26.69 6.68
CA LYS A 304 33.26 26.53 5.22
C LYS A 304 31.93 26.03 4.65
N GLY A 305 30.93 25.77 5.49
CA GLY A 305 29.60 25.33 5.06
C GLY A 305 29.46 23.82 4.91
N HIS A 306 30.42 23.01 5.36
CA HIS A 306 30.26 21.55 5.34
C HIS A 306 29.38 21.10 6.50
N ILE A 307 28.47 20.16 6.23
CA ILE A 307 27.60 19.56 7.23
C ILE A 307 28.35 18.39 7.86
N HIS A 308 28.51 18.45 9.19
CA HIS A 308 29.06 17.36 9.98
C HIS A 308 27.91 16.68 10.73
N VAL A 309 27.82 15.35 10.62
CA VAL A 309 26.83 14.56 11.35
C VAL A 309 27.56 13.59 12.28
N CYS A 310 27.39 13.77 13.58
CA CYS A 310 27.95 12.87 14.59
C CYS A 310 26.91 11.79 14.91
N MET A 311 27.27 10.53 14.67
CA MET A 311 26.40 9.38 14.89
C MET A 311 26.93 8.49 16.02
N GLU A 312 26.02 7.96 16.83
CA GLU A 312 26.35 6.94 17.82
C GLU A 312 26.67 5.63 17.10
N ARG A 313 27.84 5.05 17.36
CA ARG A 313 28.26 3.79 16.73
C ARG A 313 27.40 2.66 17.29
N ALA A 314 26.53 2.06 16.46
CA ALA A 314 25.85 0.83 16.80
C ALA A 314 26.90 -0.29 17.01
N SER A 315 27.15 -0.65 18.27
CA SER A 315 28.19 -1.59 18.66
C SER A 315 27.74 -3.04 18.41
N ASP A 316 27.83 -3.50 17.17
CA ASP A 316 27.72 -4.92 16.83
C ASP A 316 29.11 -5.50 16.51
N ARG A 317 29.98 -5.50 17.53
CA ARG A 317 31.13 -6.41 17.68
C ARG A 317 31.84 -6.16 19.02
N ARG A 318 31.91 -7.21 19.85
CA ARG A 318 32.86 -7.32 20.96
C ARG A 318 34.28 -7.15 20.42
N ILE A 319 34.89 -6.01 20.69
CA ILE A 319 36.35 -5.87 20.80
C ILE A 319 36.55 -5.43 22.26
N GLU A 320 37.04 -6.34 23.08
CA GLU A 320 37.53 -6.01 24.41
C GLU A 320 38.81 -5.18 24.23
N ASP A 321 38.92 -4.10 25.01
CA ASP A 321 40.06 -3.21 25.23
C ASP A 321 40.35 -2.10 24.19
N ALA A 322 39.66 -0.95 24.35
CA ALA A 322 40.22 0.41 24.49
C ALA A 322 39.09 1.48 24.54
N PRO A 323 39.11 2.47 25.44
CA PRO A 323 38.23 3.62 25.37
C PRO A 323 38.80 4.62 24.35
N GLY A 324 38.19 4.70 23.17
CA GLY A 324 38.50 5.72 22.17
C GLY A 324 37.24 6.13 21.42
N GLU A 325 36.92 7.42 21.44
CA GLU A 325 35.90 8.01 20.57
C GLU A 325 36.40 7.95 19.13
N GLY A 326 35.71 7.18 18.29
CA GLY A 326 35.99 7.16 16.85
C GLY A 326 35.04 8.11 16.15
N HIS A 327 35.59 9.12 15.46
CA HIS A 327 34.82 10.02 14.61
C HIS A 327 34.81 9.49 13.18
N VAL A 328 33.63 9.41 12.56
CA VAL A 328 33.48 9.11 11.13
C VAL A 328 33.19 10.43 10.43
N TYR A 329 34.06 10.83 9.50
CA TYR A 329 33.88 12.03 8.68
C TYR A 329 33.27 11.64 7.34
N LEU A 330 32.24 12.38 6.92
CA LEU A 330 31.64 12.28 5.60
C LEU A 330 32.14 13.45 4.77
N ASN A 331 32.98 13.18 3.77
CA ASN A 331 33.32 14.19 2.76
C ASN A 331 32.26 14.17 1.67
N VAL A 332 31.66 15.33 1.44
CA VAL A 332 30.60 15.54 0.45
C VAL A 332 31.13 16.53 -0.58
N GLU A 333 31.56 16.02 -1.73
CA GLU A 333 31.99 16.86 -2.86
C GLU A 333 30.90 16.91 -3.94
N PRO A 334 30.55 18.09 -4.47
CA PRO A 334 29.67 18.19 -5.63
C PRO A 334 30.39 17.62 -6.86
N LEU A 335 29.77 16.67 -7.58
CA LEU A 335 30.28 16.27 -8.88
C LEU A 335 29.95 17.36 -9.91
N GLU A 336 30.97 17.95 -10.52
CA GLU A 336 30.79 18.65 -11.79
C GLU A 336 30.43 17.61 -12.87
N SER A 337 29.16 17.62 -13.27
CA SER A 337 28.62 16.78 -14.34
C SER A 337 28.37 17.62 -15.58
N ASP A 338 29.08 17.32 -16.68
CA ASP A 338 28.84 17.93 -18.01
C ASP A 338 27.54 17.45 -18.68
N ILE A 339 26.72 16.64 -18.00
CA ILE A 339 25.46 16.11 -18.53
C ILE A 339 24.35 16.50 -17.55
N GLY A 340 23.48 17.41 -17.99
CA GLY A 340 22.41 18.01 -17.17
C GLY A 340 21.38 16.99 -16.67
N GLY A 341 21.61 16.52 -15.45
CA GLY A 341 20.70 15.77 -14.59
C GLY A 341 20.99 16.11 -13.12
N PRO A 342 20.10 15.77 -12.16
CA PRO A 342 20.22 16.22 -10.78
C PRO A 342 21.56 15.82 -10.16
N ASP A 343 22.18 16.78 -9.46
CA ASP A 343 23.53 16.68 -8.88
C ASP A 343 23.73 15.36 -8.12
N CYS A 344 24.50 14.46 -8.70
CA CYS A 344 24.93 13.24 -8.03
C CYS A 344 25.96 13.64 -6.95
N ILE A 345 25.62 13.42 -5.69
CA ILE A 345 26.56 13.61 -4.59
C ILE A 345 27.40 12.33 -4.44
N LYS A 346 28.72 12.44 -4.57
CA LYS A 346 29.62 11.34 -4.20
C LYS A 346 29.88 11.43 -2.71
N VAL A 347 29.51 10.37 -1.99
CA VAL A 347 29.81 10.22 -0.57
C VAL A 347 30.96 9.23 -0.46
N GLU A 348 32.14 9.71 -0.08
CA GLU A 348 33.27 8.85 0.29
C GLU A 348 33.38 8.78 1.81
N LEU A 349 33.38 7.54 2.32
CA LEU A 349 33.72 7.26 3.70
C LEU A 349 35.23 7.14 3.79
N SER A 350 35.88 8.06 4.50
CA SER A 350 37.29 7.93 4.86
C SER A 350 37.42 7.63 6.36
N GLU A 351 37.99 6.48 6.70
CA GLU A 351 38.48 6.24 8.05
C GLU A 351 39.77 7.05 8.23
N SER A 352 39.83 7.91 9.25
CA SER A 352 41.08 8.59 9.60
C SER A 352 41.96 7.68 10.43
N ASP A 353 43.24 7.56 10.07
CA ASP A 353 44.24 6.85 10.87
C ASP A 353 44.32 7.45 12.28
N PHE A 354 44.23 6.60 13.30
CA PHE A 354 44.46 6.96 14.69
C PHE A 354 45.90 7.42 14.87
N SER A 355 46.13 8.72 15.01
CA SER A 355 47.41 9.22 15.51
C SER A 355 47.42 9.15 17.03
N ASP A 356 48.26 8.28 17.58
CA ASP A 356 48.59 8.27 19.01
C ASP A 356 48.96 9.69 19.44
N THR A 357 48.13 10.29 20.29
CA THR A 357 48.52 11.51 21.00
C THR A 357 49.46 11.09 22.12
N ASP A 358 50.73 11.43 21.92
CA ASP A 358 51.81 11.28 22.88
C ASP A 358 51.41 11.98 24.19
N SER A 359 50.99 11.19 25.19
CA SER A 359 50.64 11.69 26.51
C SER A 359 51.92 12.02 27.28
N GLY A 360 52.47 13.21 27.01
CA GLY A 360 53.40 13.85 27.92
C GLY A 360 52.65 14.36 29.14
N TYR A 361 52.56 13.55 30.19
CA TYR A 361 52.82 13.91 31.61
C TYR A 361 52.79 12.66 32.50
#